data_AF-A0A7C3B795-F1
#
_entry.id   AF-A0A7C3B795-F1
#
_cell.length_a   1.000
_cell.length_b   1.000
_cell.length_c   1.000
_cell.angle_alpha   90.00
_cell.angle_beta   90.00
_cell.angle_gamma   90.00
#
_symmetry.space_group_name_H-M   'P 1'
#
loop_
_entity.id
_entity.type
_entity.pdbx_description
1 polymer ?
#
loop_
_entity_poly.entity_id
_entity_poly.type
_entity_poly.pdbx_seq_one_letter_code
_entity_poly.pdbx_strand_id
1 'polypeptide(L)' 'MTQGIIIADDLTGAADAGVAFARGGLIALARVMPDVIPPADVDALSTHSRDHSEEASLRVVSQTAAWVRKTHPEE' A
#
# COMPACT_ATOMS: atom_id res chain seq x y z
N MET A 1 -2.26 9.19 12.34
CA MET A 1 -1.78 7.79 12.37
C MET A 1 -2.47 7.07 11.23
N THR A 2 -1.76 6.18 10.55
CA THR A 2 -2.36 5.36 9.50
C THR A 2 -3.29 4.32 10.13
N GLN A 3 -4.56 4.35 9.73
CA GLN A 3 -5.64 3.46 10.19
C GLN A 3 -5.76 2.20 9.32
N GLY A 4 -5.25 2.23 8.08
CA GLY A 4 -5.32 1.08 7.18
C GLY A 4 -4.21 1.05 6.14
N ILE A 5 -3.77 -0.15 5.77
CA ILE A 5 -2.78 -0.39 4.72
C ILE A 5 -3.39 -1.28 3.65
N ILE A 6 -3.19 -0.92 2.39
CA ILE A 6 -3.63 -1.68 1.22
C ILE A 6 -2.38 -2.11 0.46
N ILE A 7 -2.25 -3.40 0.17
CA ILE A 7 -1.20 -3.95 -0.69
C ILE A 7 -1.90 -4.52 -1.92
N ALA A 8 -1.70 -3.87 -3.07
CA ALA A 8 -2.26 -4.28 -4.35
C ALA A 8 -1.14 -4.73 -5.30
N ASP A 9 -1.48 -5.59 -6.27
CA ASP A 9 -0.54 -6.11 -7.27
C ASP A 9 -0.13 -5.06 -8.31
N ASP A 10 -0.94 -4.02 -8.51
CA ASP A 10 -0.66 -2.89 -9.41
C ASP A 10 -1.09 -1.53 -8.84
N LEU A 11 -0.70 -0.48 -9.56
CA LEU A 11 -0.97 0.90 -9.17
C LEU A 11 -2.44 1.29 -9.35
N THR A 12 -3.11 0.76 -10.38
CA THR A 12 -4.51 1.09 -10.63
C THR A 12 -5.40 0.55 -9.50
N GLY A 13 -5.20 -0.70 -9.07
CA GLY A 13 -5.92 -1.26 -7.92
C GLY A 13 -5.62 -0.54 -6.61
N ALA A 14 -4.36 -0.17 -6.37
CA ALA A 14 -3.98 0.65 -5.21
C ALA A 14 -4.70 2.01 -5.21
N ALA A 15 -4.71 2.70 -6.36
CA ALA A 15 -5.32 4.02 -6.49
C ALA A 15 -6.84 3.97 -6.36
N ASP A 16 -7.51 3.01 -7.01
CA ASP A 16 -8.97 2.85 -6.92
C ASP A 16 -9.42 2.57 -5.48
N ALA A 17 -8.69 1.71 -4.77
CA ALA A 17 -8.96 1.44 -3.37
C ALA A 17 -8.75 2.70 -2.52
N GLY A 18 -7.65 3.43 -2.74
CA GLY A 18 -7.40 4.72 -2.07
C GLY A 18 -8.52 5.75 -2.31
N VAL A 19 -9.03 5.87 -3.53
CA VAL A 19 -10.17 6.75 -3.86
C VAL A 19 -11.42 6.37 -3.08
N ALA A 20 -11.69 5.08 -2.88
CA ALA A 20 -12.83 4.64 -2.09
C ALA A 20 -12.75 5.13 -0.63
N PHE A 21 -11.57 5.07 0.01
CA PHE A 21 -11.36 5.61 1.36
C PHE A 21 -11.41 7.14 1.39
N ALA A 22 -10.85 7.81 0.38
CA ALA A 22 -10.94 9.27 0.25
C ALA A 22 -12.39 9.75 0.14
N ARG A 23 -13.24 9.03 -0.60
CA ARG A 23 -14.69 9.30 -0.68
C ARG A 23 -15.41 9.11 0.66
N GLY A 24 -14.85 8.29 1.55
CA GLY A 24 -15.31 8.12 2.93
C GLY A 24 -14.83 9.22 3.90
N GLY A 25 -14.05 10.20 3.43
CA GLY A 25 -13.54 11.31 4.24
C GLY A 25 -12.17 11.07 4.89
N LEU A 26 -11.47 9.98 4.53
CA LEU A 26 -10.12 9.70 5.02
C LEU A 26 -9.05 10.33 4.12
N ILE A 27 -7.89 10.66 4.70
CA ILE A 27 -6.72 11.05 3.91
C ILE A 27 -6.05 9.76 3.40
N ALA A 28 -6.20 9.48 2.11
CA ALA A 28 -5.61 8.31 1.46
C ALA A 28 -4.39 8.68 0.58
N LEU A 29 -3.32 7.89 0.70
CA LEU A 29 -2.11 8.01 -0.12
C LEU A 29 -2.01 6.78 -1.03
N ALA A 30 -1.87 6.96 -2.34
CA ALA A 30 -1.54 5.89 -3.28
C ALA A 30 -0.08 6.05 -3.74
N ARG A 31 0.77 5.04 -3.48
CA ARG A 31 2.22 5.17 -3.69
C ARG A 31 2.68 4.56 -5.00
N VAL A 32 3.48 5.34 -5.72
CA VAL A 32 4.28 4.90 -6.86
C VAL A 32 5.71 4.58 -6.45
N MET A 33 6.28 5.32 -5.48
CA MET A 33 7.61 5.09 -4.92
C MET A 33 7.64 5.38 -3.41
N PRO A 34 8.54 4.73 -2.65
CA PRO A 34 8.73 4.99 -1.23
C PRO A 34 9.59 6.25 -1.02
N ASP A 35 9.00 7.43 -1.23
CA ASP A 35 9.59 8.72 -0.85
C ASP A 35 9.00 9.24 0.48
N VAL A 36 9.28 10.50 0.84
CA VAL A 36 8.75 11.19 2.02
C VAL A 36 7.25 10.95 2.16
N ILE A 37 6.87 10.44 3.32
CA ILE A 37 5.51 9.96 3.61
C ILE A 37 4.75 11.09 4.31
N PRO A 38 3.81 11.77 3.63
CA PRO A 38 2.90 12.66 4.33
C PRO A 38 2.02 11.85 5.31
N PRO A 39 1.58 12.44 6.43
CA PRO A 39 0.60 11.80 7.29
C PRO A 39 -0.67 11.45 6.49
N ALA A 40 -1.08 10.18 6.56
CA ALA A 40 -2.29 9.67 5.93
C ALA A 40 -3.04 8.74 6.90
N ASP A 41 -4.35 8.62 6.71
CA ASP A 41 -5.18 7.62 7.39
C ASP A 41 -5.12 6.27 6.68
N VAL A 42 -4.93 6.26 5.35
CA VAL A 42 -4.82 5.05 4.55
C VAL A 42 -3.64 5.13 3.62
N ASP A 43 -2.84 4.07 3.57
CA ASP A 43 -1.70 3.96 2.68
C ASP A 43 -1.88 2.78 1.71
N ALA A 44 -1.95 3.08 0.42
CA ALA A 44 -2.16 2.12 -0.65
C ALA A 44 -0.89 1.94 -1.47
N LEU A 45 -0.37 0.72 -1.43
CA LEU A 45 0.92 0.33 -1.99
C LEU A 45 0.71 -0.61 -3.17
N SER A 46 1.40 -0.35 -4.28
CA SER A 46 1.51 -1.28 -5.41
C SER A 46 2.79 -2.10 -5.30
N THR A 47 2.70 -3.42 -5.44
CA THR A 47 3.87 -4.31 -5.55
C THR A 47 4.37 -4.49 -6.97
N HIS A 48 3.67 -3.94 -7.98
CA HIS A 48 3.97 -4.09 -9.40
C HIS A 48 4.21 -5.56 -9.81
N SER A 49 3.42 -6.47 -9.23
CA SER A 49 3.64 -7.90 -9.32
C SER A 49 2.61 -8.65 -10.15
N ARG A 50 1.68 -7.95 -10.82
CA ARG A 50 0.63 -8.57 -11.64
C ARG A 50 1.18 -9.59 -12.65
N ASP A 51 2.28 -9.24 -13.30
CA ASP A 51 2.89 -10.06 -14.36
C ASP A 51 4.08 -10.91 -13.85
N HIS A 52 4.31 -10.94 -12.54
CA HIS A 52 5.37 -11.76 -11.95
C HIS A 52 4.96 -13.23 -11.87
N SER A 53 5.95 -14.12 -11.77
CA SER A 53 5.67 -15.49 -11.34
C SER A 53 5.08 -15.52 -9.93
N GLU A 54 4.40 -16.60 -9.56
CA GLU A 54 3.87 -16.79 -8.21
C GLU A 54 4.96 -16.62 -7.14
N GLU A 55 6.11 -17.24 -7.33
CA GLU A 55 7.22 -17.15 -6.39
C GLU A 55 7.75 -15.72 -6.26
N ALA A 56 7.88 -14.99 -7.38
CA ALA A 56 8.30 -13.59 -7.36
C ALA A 56 7.25 -12.68 -6.70
N SER A 57 5.96 -12.94 -6.92
CA SER A 57 4.84 -12.26 -6.28
C SER A 57 4.83 -12.47 -4.76
N LEU A 58 4.99 -13.72 -4.32
CA LEU A 58 5.07 -14.06 -2.89
C LEU A 58 6.23 -13.35 -2.19
N ARG A 59 7.39 -13.30 -2.84
CA ARG A 59 8.56 -12.60 -2.29
C ARG A 59 8.30 -11.11 -2.12
N VAL A 60 7.82 -10.41 -3.16
CA VAL A 60 7.61 -8.95 -3.09
C VAL A 60 6.48 -8.58 -2.12
N VAL A 61 5.38 -9.33 -2.11
CA VAL A 61 4.27 -9.09 -1.17
C VAL A 61 4.75 -9.29 0.28
N SER A 62 5.52 -10.35 0.56
CA SER A 62 6.07 -10.60 1.89
C SER A 62 7.04 -9.51 2.33
N GLN A 63 7.90 -9.03 1.42
CA GLN A 63 8.81 -7.92 1.69
C GLN A 63 8.07 -6.61 1.98
N THR A 64 7.04 -6.29 1.19
CA THR A 64 6.20 -5.11 1.42
C THR A 64 5.47 -5.21 2.75
N ALA A 65 4.87 -6.36 3.08
CA ALA A 65 4.19 -6.56 4.36
C ALA A 65 5.15 -6.44 5.56
N ALA A 66 6.38 -6.96 5.44
CA ALA A 66 7.39 -6.81 6.47
C ALA A 66 7.84 -5.34 6.64
N TRP A 67 8.01 -4.62 5.53
CA TRP A 67 8.32 -3.19 5.54
C TRP A 67 7.20 -2.36 6.18
N VAL A 68 5.94 -2.66 5.86
CA VAL A 68 4.76 -2.02 6.48
C VAL A 68 4.78 -2.20 7.99
N ARG A 69 4.94 -3.43 8.49
CA ARG A 69 5.00 -3.72 9.93
C ARG A 69 6.09 -2.93 10.66
N LYS A 70 7.24 -2.71 10.00
CA LYS A 70 8.34 -1.93 10.56
C LYS A 70 8.06 -0.42 10.61
N THR A 71 7.32 0.09 9.62
CA THR A 71 7.10 1.54 9.43
C THR A 71 5.78 2.04 10.02
N HIS A 72 4.85 1.12 10.29
CA HIS A 72 3.55 1.36 10.91
C HIS A 72 3.38 0.38 12.09
N PRO A 73 4.16 0.52 13.17
CA PRO A 73 3.98 -0.35 14.33
C PRO A 73 2.56 -0.19 14.89
N GLU A 74 1.91 -1.33 15.14
CA GLU A 74 0.67 -1.35 15.94
C GLU A 74 1.03 -0.84 17.35
N GLU A 75 0.33 0.19 17.84
CA GLU A 75 0.47 0.65 19.22
C GLU A 75 -0.02 -0.41 20.22
#